data_AF-A0A543ILA7-F1
#
_entry.id   AF-A0A543ILA7-F1
#
_cell.length_a   1.000
_cell.length_b   1.000
_cell.length_c   1.000
_cell.angle_alpha   90.00
_cell.angle_beta   90.00
_cell.angle_gamma   90.00
#
_symmetry.space_group_name_H-M   'P 1'
#
loop_
_entity.id
_entity.type
_entity.pdbx_description
1 polymer ?
#
loop_
_entity_poly.entity_id
_entity_poly.type
_entity_poly.pdbx_seq_one_letter_code
_entity_poly.pdbx_strand_id
1 'polypeptide(L)'
;MRRRLSTPMRFVLAALLAAAVSGCQVMQRISESSYRKAVANGAAEELEARGVELRDAPACTPPETRPETRPGPGSVLRVTCTARTRAGEPVTVSGVVRRADAPRPRETYVVTVGGREVLRKDCLGSGCRRTPGDR
;
A
#
# COMPACT_ATOMS: atom_id res chain seq x y z
N MET A 1 12.23 -1.81 -52.55
CA MET A 1 11.26 -0.75 -52.17
C MET A 1 11.64 -0.18 -50.80
N ARG A 2 12.28 1.00 -50.73
CA ARG A 2 12.59 1.69 -49.47
C ARG A 2 11.50 2.73 -49.19
N ARG A 3 10.55 2.42 -48.31
CA ARG A 3 9.53 3.39 -47.87
C ARG A 3 10.22 4.45 -47.00
N ARG A 4 10.37 5.66 -47.52
CA ARG A 4 10.75 6.84 -46.72
C ARG A 4 9.61 7.09 -45.74
N LEU A 5 9.82 6.87 -44.45
CA LEU A 5 8.87 7.31 -43.42
C LEU A 5 8.78 8.83 -43.49
N SER A 6 7.64 9.34 -43.91
CA SER A 6 7.31 10.76 -43.92
C SER A 6 7.46 11.32 -42.50
N THR A 7 8.18 12.43 -42.36
CA THR A 7 8.41 13.18 -41.11
C THR A 7 7.18 13.32 -40.19
N PRO A 8 5.93 13.58 -40.69
CA PRO A 8 4.76 13.67 -39.81
C PRO A 8 4.44 12.35 -39.07
N MET A 9 4.74 11.19 -39.65
CA MET A 9 4.48 9.89 -39.05
C MET A 9 5.38 9.63 -37.83
N ARG A 10 6.60 10.19 -37.83
CA ARG A 10 7.52 10.11 -36.69
C ARG A 10 7.02 10.92 -35.50
N PHE A 11 6.44 12.10 -35.74
CA PHE A 11 5.88 12.94 -34.67
C PHE A 11 4.63 12.33 -34.05
N VAL A 12 3.74 11.76 -34.88
CA VAL A 12 2.54 11.05 -34.39
C VAL A 12 2.92 9.84 -33.54
N LEU A 13 3.93 9.06 -33.98
CA LEU A 13 4.40 7.90 -33.22
C LEU A 13 5.06 8.30 -31.90
N ALA A 14 5.86 9.37 -31.89
CA ALA A 14 6.49 9.89 -30.68
C ALA A 14 5.45 10.42 -29.67
N ALA A 15 4.40 11.10 -30.15
CA ALA A 15 3.31 11.59 -29.31
C ALA A 15 2.49 10.45 -28.68
N LEU A 16 2.20 9.39 -29.46
CA LEU A 16 1.53 8.19 -28.96
C LEU A 16 2.36 7.45 -27.91
N LEU A 17 3.67 7.34 -28.12
CA LEU A 17 4.59 6.72 -27.15
C LEU A 17 4.68 7.54 -25.85
N ALA A 18 4.76 8.87 -25.94
CA ALA A 18 4.78 9.74 -24.76
C ALA A 18 3.47 9.67 -23.95
N ALA A 19 2.32 9.57 -24.63
CA ALA A 19 1.01 9.41 -23.99
C ALA A 19 0.84 8.03 -23.31
N ALA A 20 1.45 6.97 -23.85
CA ALA A 20 1.43 5.66 -23.22
C ALA A 20 2.24 5.62 -21.91
N VAL A 21 3.37 6.35 -21.85
CA VAL A 21 4.24 6.40 -20.66
C VAL A 21 3.59 7.18 -19.51
N SER A 22 2.81 8.24 -19.81
CA SER A 22 2.09 8.99 -18.78
C SER A 22 0.93 8.21 -18.15
N GLY A 23 0.29 7.31 -18.91
CA GLY A 23 -0.79 6.44 -18.41
C GLY A 23 -0.33 5.44 -17.33
N CYS A 24 0.89 4.93 -17.42
CA CYS A 24 1.43 3.98 -16.42
C CYS A 24 1.62 4.60 -15.03
N GLN A 25 1.95 5.88 -14.95
CA GLN A 25 2.16 6.58 -13.66
C GLN A 25 0.84 6.84 -12.91
N VAL A 26 -0.27 7.06 -13.64
CA VAL A 26 -1.58 7.33 -13.03
C VAL A 26 -2.14 6.08 -12.34
N MET A 27 -1.91 4.90 -12.91
CA MET A 27 -2.36 3.63 -12.32
C MET A 27 -1.69 3.33 -10.97
N GLN A 28 -0.42 3.73 -10.79
CA GLN A 28 0.32 3.52 -9.55
C GLN A 28 -0.22 4.37 -8.38
N ARG A 29 -0.65 5.60 -8.62
CA ARG A 29 -1.25 6.46 -7.56
C ARG A 29 -2.60 5.94 -7.06
N ILE A 30 -3.38 5.30 -7.93
CA ILE A 30 -4.63 4.63 -7.53
C ILE A 30 -4.30 3.40 -6.66
N SER A 31 -3.23 2.67 -6.97
CA SER A 31 -2.73 1.55 -6.16
C SER A 31 -2.30 1.99 -4.75
N GLU A 32 -1.51 3.07 -4.64
CA GLU A 32 -1.06 3.58 -3.33
C GLU A 32 -2.21 4.13 -2.48
N SER A 33 -3.14 4.86 -3.09
CA SER A 33 -4.28 5.42 -2.36
C SER A 33 -5.25 4.34 -1.89
N SER A 34 -5.50 3.32 -2.71
CA SER A 34 -6.29 2.15 -2.35
C SER A 34 -5.64 1.36 -1.21
N TYR A 35 -4.33 1.15 -1.28
CA TYR A 35 -3.57 0.48 -0.23
C TYR A 35 -3.66 1.23 1.11
N ARG A 36 -3.44 2.55 1.13
CA ARG A 36 -3.59 3.35 2.35
C ARG A 36 -4.99 3.25 2.95
N LYS A 37 -6.02 3.32 2.10
CA LYS A 37 -7.41 3.20 2.54
C LYS A 37 -7.70 1.80 3.13
N ALA A 38 -7.17 0.75 2.52
CA ALA A 38 -7.28 -0.61 3.03
C ALA A 38 -6.62 -0.77 4.40
N VAL A 39 -5.41 -0.24 4.59
CA VAL A 39 -4.70 -0.27 5.87
C VAL A 39 -5.45 0.52 6.95
N ALA A 40 -5.94 1.72 6.62
CA ALA A 40 -6.72 2.53 7.57
C ALA A 40 -7.99 1.82 8.02
N ASN A 41 -8.77 1.29 7.08
CA ASN A 41 -10.02 0.59 7.37
C ASN A 41 -9.78 -0.72 8.13
N GLY A 42 -8.79 -1.51 7.70
CA GLY A 42 -8.43 -2.77 8.37
C GLY A 42 -7.94 -2.55 9.79
N ALA A 43 -7.13 -1.51 10.03
CA ALA A 43 -6.70 -1.17 11.39
C ALA A 43 -7.86 -0.70 12.27
N ALA A 44 -8.80 0.09 11.72
CA ALA A 44 -10.00 0.50 12.45
C ALA A 44 -10.86 -0.72 12.84
N GLU A 45 -11.12 -1.65 11.91
CA GLU A 45 -11.88 -2.87 12.17
C GLU A 45 -11.23 -3.75 13.26
N GLU A 46 -9.90 -3.91 13.21
CA GLU A 46 -9.17 -4.70 14.19
C GLU A 46 -9.17 -4.06 15.58
N LEU A 47 -9.10 -2.73 15.67
CA LEU A 47 -9.17 -2.01 16.94
C LEU A 47 -10.59 -2.04 17.53
N GLU A 48 -11.61 -1.85 16.70
CA GLU A 48 -13.01 -1.97 17.10
C GLU A 48 -13.32 -3.37 17.65
N ALA A 49 -12.86 -4.43 16.97
CA ALA A 49 -13.00 -5.81 17.42
C ALA A 49 -12.31 -6.09 18.78
N ARG A 50 -11.44 -5.19 19.24
CA ARG A 50 -10.73 -5.26 20.53
C ARG A 50 -11.27 -4.26 21.56
N GLY A 51 -12.37 -3.58 21.25
CA GLY A 51 -12.98 -2.58 22.14
C GLY A 51 -12.23 -1.24 22.18
N VAL A 52 -11.35 -0.97 21.22
CA VAL A 52 -10.65 0.32 21.09
C VAL A 52 -11.40 1.19 20.07
N GLU A 53 -12.18 2.14 20.56
CA GLU A 53 -12.90 3.08 19.71
C GLU A 53 -12.01 4.25 19.28
N LEU A 54 -11.95 4.49 17.98
CA LEU A 54 -11.27 5.64 17.39
C LEU A 54 -12.19 6.86 17.31
N ARG A 55 -11.61 8.06 17.40
CA ARG A 55 -12.34 9.31 17.13
C ARG A 55 -12.67 9.45 15.65
N ASP A 56 -11.67 9.18 14.82
CA ASP A 56 -11.71 9.33 13.38
C ASP A 56 -10.95 8.15 12.73
N ALA A 57 -11.16 7.97 11.42
CA ALA A 57 -10.40 6.99 10.66
C ALA A 57 -8.89 7.29 10.68
N PRO A 58 -8.00 6.28 10.71
CA PRO A 58 -6.57 6.51 10.66
C PRO A 58 -6.12 7.28 9.41
N ALA A 59 -5.33 8.32 9.60
CA ALA A 59 -4.73 9.09 8.52
C ALA A 59 -3.37 8.49 8.15
N CYS A 60 -3.20 8.05 6.91
CA CYS A 60 -1.98 7.40 6.43
C CYS A 60 -1.11 8.36 5.61
N THR A 61 0.20 8.35 5.86
CA THR A 61 1.17 9.05 5.01
C THR A 61 1.34 8.30 3.69
N PRO A 62 1.81 8.97 2.62
CA PRO A 62 2.26 8.28 1.42
C PRO A 62 3.26 7.16 1.77
N PRO A 63 3.10 5.97 1.20
CA PRO A 63 4.01 4.88 1.50
C PRO A 63 5.42 5.17 0.97
N GLU A 64 6.43 4.76 1.72
CA GLU A 64 7.82 4.81 1.26
C GLU A 64 8.19 3.49 0.59
N THR A 65 8.59 3.53 -0.67
CA THR A 65 9.07 2.37 -1.41
C THR A 65 10.59 2.44 -1.58
N ARG A 66 11.30 1.37 -1.26
CA ARG A 66 12.75 1.24 -1.43
C ARG A 66 13.12 -0.12 -2.04
N PRO A 67 14.22 -0.23 -2.78
CA PRO A 67 14.74 -1.53 -3.20
C PRO A 67 15.01 -2.45 -2.00
N GLU A 68 14.71 -3.74 -2.11
CA GLU A 68 15.03 -4.69 -1.04
C GLU A 68 16.55 -4.92 -0.98
N THR A 69 17.14 -4.78 0.22
CA THR A 69 18.61 -4.86 0.43
C THR A 69 19.13 -6.30 0.46
N ARG A 70 18.25 -7.31 0.49
CA ARG A 70 18.61 -8.73 0.46
C ARG A 70 18.66 -9.23 -0.99
N PRO A 71 19.59 -10.13 -1.37
CA PRO A 71 19.62 -10.68 -2.73
C PRO A 71 18.27 -11.29 -3.14
N GLY A 72 17.74 -10.81 -4.27
CA GLY A 72 16.46 -11.20 -4.88
C GLY A 72 15.71 -10.00 -5.47
N PRO A 73 14.85 -10.19 -6.49
CA PRO A 73 14.00 -9.11 -7.00
C PRO A 73 12.92 -8.78 -5.98
N GLY A 74 12.80 -7.50 -5.63
CA GLY A 74 11.72 -7.01 -4.76
C GLY A 74 11.94 -5.60 -4.25
N SER A 75 10.84 -4.92 -3.94
CA SER A 75 10.82 -3.68 -3.18
C SER A 75 10.27 -3.92 -1.77
N VAL A 76 10.68 -3.04 -0.86
CA VAL A 76 10.11 -2.89 0.48
C VAL A 76 9.24 -1.64 0.48
N LEU A 77 7.98 -1.80 0.84
CA LEU A 77 7.04 -0.72 1.04
C LEU A 77 6.78 -0.54 2.54
N ARG A 78 6.79 0.71 3.00
CA ARG A 78 6.48 1.07 4.40
C ARG A 78 5.31 2.03 4.43
N VAL A 79 4.39 1.82 5.36
CA VAL A 79 3.26 2.72 5.59
C VAL A 79 3.13 3.03 7.06
N THR A 80 2.79 4.28 7.37
CA THR A 80 2.45 4.71 8.72
C THR A 80 1.10 5.39 8.68
N CYS A 81 0.21 4.99 9.58
CA CYS A 81 -1.05 5.69 9.81
C CYS A 81 -1.17 6.09 11.27
N THR A 82 -1.77 7.24 11.54
CA THR A 82 -1.99 7.74 12.90
C THR A 82 -3.46 8.03 13.15
N ALA A 83 -3.90 7.84 14.39
CA ALA A 83 -5.25 8.16 14.84
C ALA A 83 -5.23 8.53 16.33
N ARG A 84 -6.41 8.77 16.88
CA ARG A 84 -6.64 8.95 18.31
C ARG A 84 -7.80 8.07 18.76
N THR A 85 -7.67 7.45 19.93
CA THR A 85 -8.83 6.82 20.59
C THR A 85 -9.81 7.90 21.06
N ARG A 86 -11.06 7.54 21.36
CA ARG A 86 -12.02 8.47 21.99
C ARG A 86 -11.49 9.07 23.29
N ALA A 87 -10.74 8.29 24.07
CA ALA A 87 -10.05 8.75 25.27
C ALA A 87 -8.85 9.69 24.99
N GLY A 88 -8.44 9.85 23.73
CA GLY A 88 -7.36 10.75 23.30
C GLY A 88 -5.98 10.09 23.20
N GLU A 89 -5.88 8.79 23.44
CA GLU A 89 -4.62 8.07 23.34
C GLU A 89 -4.11 8.06 21.89
N PRO A 90 -2.80 8.26 21.67
CA PRO A 90 -2.21 8.14 20.35
C PRO A 90 -2.35 6.70 19.84
N VAL A 91 -2.75 6.56 18.58
CA VAL A 91 -2.72 5.29 17.86
C VAL A 91 -1.74 5.41 16.70
N THR A 92 -0.86 4.42 16.55
CA THR A 92 0.05 4.33 15.40
C THR A 92 -0.07 2.95 14.78
N VAL A 93 -0.25 2.92 13.46
CA VAL A 93 -0.24 1.71 12.64
C VAL A 93 1.02 1.78 11.78
N SER A 94 1.88 0.78 11.90
CA SER A 94 3.10 0.64 11.09
C SER A 94 3.01 -0.62 10.26
N GLY A 95 3.05 -0.49 8.94
CA GLY A 95 3.06 -1.59 7.99
C GLY A 95 4.39 -1.70 7.25
N VAL A 96 4.85 -2.92 7.04
CA VAL A 96 5.99 -3.26 6.18
C VAL A 96 5.56 -4.36 5.22
N VAL A 97 5.69 -4.09 3.92
CA VAL A 97 5.49 -5.07 2.87
C VAL A 97 6.84 -5.36 2.22
N ARG A 98 7.25 -6.63 2.24
CA ARG A 98 8.45 -7.09 1.53
C ARG A 98 8.06 -7.79 0.25
N ARG A 99 8.95 -7.75 -0.75
CA ARG A 99 8.66 -8.24 -2.10
C ARG A 99 7.35 -7.67 -2.63
N ALA A 100 7.15 -6.35 -2.48
CA ALA A 100 5.88 -5.70 -2.79
C ALA A 100 5.49 -5.83 -4.27
N ASP A 101 6.48 -5.98 -5.16
CA ASP A 101 6.26 -6.20 -6.61
C ASP A 101 6.18 -7.70 -7.00
N ALA A 102 6.21 -8.62 -6.04
CA ALA A 102 6.11 -10.05 -6.30
C ALA A 102 4.66 -10.55 -6.23
N PRO A 103 4.32 -11.68 -6.89
CA PRO A 103 2.96 -12.27 -6.83
C PRO A 103 2.49 -12.65 -5.42
N ARG A 104 3.42 -12.80 -4.47
CA ARG A 104 3.15 -13.14 -3.06
C ARG A 104 3.94 -12.20 -2.14
N PRO A 105 3.47 -10.96 -1.95
CA PRO A 105 4.08 -10.02 -1.02
C PRO A 105 3.99 -10.57 0.41
N ARG A 106 4.91 -10.13 1.28
CA ARG A 106 4.90 -10.50 2.71
C ARG A 106 4.63 -9.25 3.51
N GLU A 107 3.50 -9.21 4.18
CA GLU A 107 3.05 -8.06 4.95
C GLU A 107 3.27 -8.27 6.45
N THR A 108 3.49 -7.19 7.18
CA THR A 108 3.54 -7.19 8.64
C THR A 108 3.09 -5.82 9.13
N TYR A 109 2.07 -5.82 9.98
CA TYR A 109 1.48 -4.65 10.58
C TYR A 109 1.60 -4.72 12.09
N VAL A 110 1.95 -3.59 12.70
CA VAL A 110 2.01 -3.39 14.14
C VAL A 110 1.12 -2.20 14.47
N VAL A 111 0.23 -2.36 15.45
CA VAL A 111 -0.60 -1.26 15.96
C VAL A 111 -0.26 -1.01 17.42
N THR A 112 -0.01 0.25 17.76
CA THR A 112 0.19 0.69 19.12
C THR A 112 -0.93 1.65 19.56
N VAL A 113 -1.32 1.57 20.83
CA VAL A 113 -2.23 2.51 21.50
C VAL A 113 -1.52 3.00 22.76
N GLY A 114 -1.40 4.32 22.93
CA GLY A 114 -0.64 4.89 24.04
C GLY A 114 0.84 4.48 24.05
N GLY A 115 1.39 4.12 22.90
CA GLY A 115 2.76 3.60 22.77
C GLY A 115 2.93 2.11 23.08
N ARG A 116 1.87 1.40 23.47
CA ARG A 116 1.90 -0.05 23.74
C ARG A 116 1.40 -0.81 22.53
N GLU A 117 2.12 -1.86 22.13
CA GLU A 117 1.66 -2.78 21.07
C GLU A 117 0.39 -3.51 21.52
N VAL A 118 -0.69 -3.37 20.74
CA VAL A 118 -1.97 -4.04 20.97
C VAL A 118 -2.30 -5.04 19.86
N LEU A 119 -1.58 -4.97 18.74
CA LEU A 119 -1.78 -5.82 17.58
C LEU A 119 -0.49 -5.99 16.79
N ARG A 120 -0.21 -7.23 16.39
CA ARG A 120 0.75 -7.57 15.35
C ARG A 120 0.20 -8.68 14.47
N LYS A 121 0.09 -8.44 13.17
CA LYS A 121 -0.45 -9.39 12.18
C LYS A 121 0.24 -9.25 10.83
N ASP A 122 0.15 -10.28 10.02
CA ASP A 122 0.57 -10.32 8.63
C ASP A 122 -0.55 -9.94 7.64
N CYS A 123 -1.73 -9.59 8.14
CA CYS A 123 -2.88 -9.13 7.38
C CYS A 123 -3.80 -8.28 8.28
N LEU A 124 -4.45 -7.24 7.74
CA LEU A 124 -5.43 -6.41 8.44
C LEU A 124 -6.85 -6.48 7.85
N GLY A 125 -7.86 -6.51 8.73
CA GLY A 125 -9.28 -6.42 8.38
C GLY A 125 -9.94 -7.75 8.00
N SER A 126 -11.20 -7.67 7.60
CA SER A 126 -12.06 -8.81 7.28
C SER A 126 -11.54 -9.72 6.16
N GLY A 127 -10.73 -9.20 5.24
CA GLY A 127 -10.06 -9.98 4.19
C GLY A 127 -9.13 -11.07 4.74
N CYS A 128 -8.66 -10.94 5.98
CA CYS A 128 -7.76 -11.88 6.63
C CYS A 128 -8.48 -13.07 7.27
N ARG A 129 -9.81 -13.01 7.40
CA ARG A 129 -10.61 -14.05 8.05
C ARG A 129 -10.94 -15.23 7.10
N ARG A 130 -10.41 -15.23 5.87
CA ARG A 130 -10.33 -16.37 4.94
C ARG A 130 -8.82 -16.58 4.65
N THR A 131 -8.19 -17.73 4.90
CA THR A 131 -8.60 -19.12 4.59
C THR A 131 -7.92 -20.13 5.54
N PRO A 132 -8.65 -21.04 6.20
CA PRO A 132 -8.10 -22.34 6.59
C PRO A 132 -8.09 -23.23 5.35
N GLY A 133 -6.92 -23.52 4.75
CA GLY A 133 -6.85 -24.51 3.66
C GLY A 133 -5.84 -24.31 2.52
N ASP A 134 -4.71 -23.63 2.71
CA ASP A 134 -3.60 -23.70 1.74
C ASP A 134 -2.49 -24.61 2.32
N ARG A 135 -2.70 -25.93 2.20
CA ARG A 135 -1.72 -26.99 2.46
C ARG A 135 -1.51 -27.79 1.18
#